data_AF-A0A3N7CCW7-F1
#
_entry.id   AF-A0A3N7CCW7-F1
#
_cell.length_a   1.000
_cell.length_b   1.000
_cell.length_c   1.000
_cell.angle_alpha   90.00
_cell.angle_beta   90.00
_cell.angle_gamma   90.00
#
_symmetry.space_group_name_H-M   'P 1'
#
loop_
_entity.id
_entity.type
_entity.pdbx_description
1 polymer ?
#
loop_
_entity_poly.entity_id
_entity_poly.type
_entity_poly.pdbx_seq_one_letter_code
_entity_poly.pdbx_strand_id
1 'polypeptide(L)'
;MDILSPRKAPSTSKPDRAITPIENEPSAVTITDIRQWIGTAEEKLEAAYDAAERGEPIDTLLDHINHDVILEACRVIQRDDLTQADAQRVYQKLFPVLACVQGAIKLAEGTVLHTTLEEAFALLDAAQTALDSVNDAVRALPKGGDAHDFQRGRDLAVEMLKQCRGNPSAGECQRRNRDAGARQINVVGDYFVEAMCEQSLFEGFTAVLSGAIGPQVLEPEYFEELTLADTQPGIAGEDGTCWDDEDQAATTAPPEPAGTAADPGERIFEAYWTWSCATEILDHYAANSGSALDFAALELAQGALKKLSAADDNTKALCEEASGAMSSAVAVARACSEVSNDAGSHEALILAGVRKLFEMALSVLDEATLALAENEPNE
;
A
#
# COMPACT_ATOMS: atom_id res chain seq x y z
N MET A 1 47.51 -59.77 27.57
CA MET A 1 48.28 -58.82 28.41
C MET A 1 47.97 -57.45 27.85
N ASP A 2 46.88 -56.87 28.35
CA ASP A 2 46.32 -55.62 27.86
C ASP A 2 46.97 -54.44 28.58
N ILE A 3 47.53 -53.52 27.80
CA ILE A 3 48.11 -52.27 28.27
C ILE A 3 46.97 -51.24 28.27
N LEU A 4 46.36 -51.05 29.44
CA LEU A 4 45.40 -49.98 29.71
C LEU A 4 46.13 -48.63 29.72
N SER A 5 45.88 -47.80 28.71
CA SER A 5 46.25 -46.38 28.72
C SER A 5 45.39 -45.61 29.74
N PRO A 6 45.98 -44.72 30.56
CA PRO A 6 45.21 -43.96 31.54
C PRO A 6 44.35 -42.88 30.89
N ARG A 7 43.05 -42.91 31.21
CA ARG A 7 42.06 -41.86 30.92
C ARG A 7 42.53 -40.53 31.51
N LYS A 8 42.65 -39.52 30.64
CA LYS A 8 42.85 -38.11 31.02
C LYS A 8 41.53 -37.59 31.62
N ALA A 9 41.59 -37.12 32.87
CA ALA A 9 40.43 -36.55 33.55
C ALA A 9 39.96 -35.25 32.86
N PRO A 10 38.64 -34.98 32.81
CA PRO A 10 38.13 -33.72 32.27
C PRO A 10 38.53 -32.56 33.19
N SER A 11 39.09 -31.52 32.56
CA SER A 11 39.40 -30.25 33.19
C SER A 11 38.10 -29.61 33.66
N THR A 12 37.98 -29.42 34.97
CA THR A 12 36.96 -28.57 35.58
C THR A 12 37.27 -27.11 35.24
N SER A 13 36.59 -26.58 34.22
CA SER A 13 36.54 -25.14 33.97
C SER A 13 35.79 -24.45 35.12
N LYS A 14 36.41 -23.45 35.74
CA LYS A 14 35.77 -22.57 36.71
C LYS A 14 34.57 -21.86 36.06
N PRO A 15 33.42 -21.73 36.75
CA PRO A 15 32.40 -20.77 36.33
C PRO A 15 32.86 -19.40 36.81
N ASP A 16 33.33 -18.55 35.89
CA ASP A 16 33.73 -17.19 36.24
C ASP A 16 33.25 -16.22 35.16
N ARG A 17 31.97 -15.88 35.27
CA ARG A 17 31.43 -14.53 35.07
C ARG A 17 29.94 -14.60 35.39
N ALA A 18 29.62 -14.25 36.62
CA ALA A 18 28.28 -13.75 36.94
C ALA A 18 27.99 -12.60 35.97
N ILE A 19 26.88 -12.70 35.25
CA ILE A 19 26.34 -11.60 34.46
C ILE A 19 25.94 -10.54 35.48
N THR A 20 26.78 -9.53 35.66
CA THR A 20 26.40 -8.31 36.36
C THR A 20 25.25 -7.69 35.56
N PRO A 21 24.11 -7.35 36.19
CA PRO A 21 23.09 -6.56 35.52
C PRO A 21 23.77 -5.24 35.16
N ILE A 22 23.85 -4.95 33.88
CA ILE A 22 24.30 -3.65 33.42
C ILE A 22 23.17 -2.70 33.77
N GLU A 23 23.29 -2.01 34.91
CA GLU A 23 22.58 -0.76 35.19
C GLU A 23 23.12 0.29 34.22
N ASN A 24 22.79 0.14 32.93
CA ASN A 24 22.88 1.24 31.99
C ASN A 24 21.69 2.13 32.30
N GLU A 25 21.94 3.40 32.63
CA GLU A 25 20.98 4.46 32.31
C GLU A 25 20.46 4.16 30.90
N PRO A 26 19.13 4.14 30.66
CA PRO A 26 18.61 3.79 29.34
C PRO A 26 19.19 4.81 28.37
N SER A 27 20.18 4.36 27.60
CA SER A 27 20.65 5.08 26.44
C SER A 27 19.38 5.31 25.63
N ALA A 28 19.03 6.56 25.38
CA ALA A 28 17.81 6.88 24.65
C ALA A 28 17.89 6.14 23.31
N VAL A 29 17.10 5.08 23.16
CA VAL A 29 17.06 4.27 21.95
C VAL A 29 16.70 5.21 20.81
N THR A 30 17.48 5.22 19.74
CA THR A 30 17.25 6.09 18.58
C THR A 30 16.61 5.31 17.43
N ILE A 31 16.02 6.01 16.45
CA ILE A 31 15.52 5.38 15.22
C ILE A 31 16.65 4.64 14.47
N THR A 32 17.88 5.16 14.52
CA THR A 32 19.05 4.50 13.93
C THR A 32 19.33 3.15 14.59
N ASP A 33 19.20 3.06 15.92
CA ASP A 33 19.37 1.79 16.64
C ASP A 33 18.28 0.78 16.23
N ILE A 34 17.03 1.23 16.11
CA ILE A 34 15.91 0.40 15.67
C ILE A 34 16.14 -0.14 14.25
N ARG A 35 16.55 0.74 13.31
CA ARG A 35 16.91 0.34 11.94
C ARG A 35 18.02 -0.70 11.92
N GLN A 36 19.04 -0.51 12.76
CA GLN A 36 20.15 -1.46 12.87
C GLN A 36 19.69 -2.81 13.42
N TRP A 37 18.80 -2.83 14.43
CA TRP A 37 18.26 -4.08 14.97
C TRP A 37 17.44 -4.85 13.94
N ILE A 38 16.55 -4.17 13.21
CA ILE A 38 15.76 -4.79 12.15
C ILE A 38 16.66 -5.32 11.03
N GLY A 39 17.63 -4.52 10.55
CA GLY A 39 18.58 -4.98 9.53
C GLY A 39 19.42 -6.17 9.98
N THR A 40 19.90 -6.16 11.23
CA THR A 40 20.67 -7.30 11.78
C THR A 40 19.80 -8.54 11.94
N ALA A 41 18.52 -8.39 12.28
CA ALA A 41 17.60 -9.51 12.36
C ALA A 41 17.31 -10.11 10.97
N GLU A 42 17.12 -9.27 9.96
CA GLU A 42 16.95 -9.70 8.55
C GLU A 42 18.17 -10.51 8.09
N GLU A 43 19.39 -10.01 8.30
CA GLU A 43 20.62 -10.74 7.96
C GLU A 43 20.69 -12.12 8.64
N LYS A 44 20.22 -12.25 9.88
CA LYS A 44 20.18 -13.52 10.60
C LYS A 44 19.12 -14.46 10.08
N LEU A 45 17.94 -13.95 9.71
CA LEU A 45 16.88 -14.75 9.12
C LEU A 45 17.28 -15.27 7.74
N GLU A 46 17.97 -14.47 6.94
CA GLU A 46 18.52 -14.89 5.65
C GLU A 46 19.63 -15.93 5.83
N ALA A 47 20.55 -15.73 6.77
CA ALA A 47 21.57 -16.73 7.07
C ALA A 47 20.97 -18.05 7.59
N ALA A 48 19.86 -18.00 8.34
CA ALA A 48 19.15 -19.19 8.78
C ALA A 48 18.44 -19.90 7.61
N TYR A 49 17.87 -19.15 6.67
CA TYR A 49 17.25 -19.68 5.46
C TYR A 49 18.28 -20.38 4.57
N ASP A 50 19.42 -19.74 4.29
CA ASP A 50 20.51 -20.32 3.50
C ASP A 50 21.07 -21.61 4.12
N ALA A 51 21.01 -21.74 5.44
CA ALA A 51 21.50 -22.89 6.19
C ALA A 51 20.45 -23.99 6.38
N ALA A 52 19.17 -23.73 6.09
CA ALA A 52 18.09 -24.71 6.23
C ALA A 52 18.18 -25.81 5.15
N GLU A 53 17.81 -27.04 5.52
CA GLU A 53 17.76 -28.14 4.56
C GLU A 53 16.50 -28.00 3.68
N ARG A 54 16.70 -28.00 2.36
CA ARG A 54 15.61 -27.77 1.40
C ARG A 54 14.49 -28.80 1.54
N GLY A 55 13.26 -28.30 1.58
CA GLY A 55 12.07 -29.13 1.68
C GLY A 55 11.68 -29.52 3.11
N GLU A 56 12.44 -29.09 4.12
CA GLU A 56 11.99 -29.19 5.50
C GLU A 56 10.91 -28.14 5.80
N PRO A 57 10.02 -28.38 6.78
CA PRO A 57 9.00 -27.40 7.16
C PRO A 57 9.59 -26.04 7.57
N ILE A 58 10.79 -26.04 8.17
CA ILE A 58 11.48 -24.82 8.57
C ILE A 58 11.96 -24.00 7.37
N ASP A 59 12.44 -24.65 6.30
CA ASP A 59 12.83 -24.01 5.04
C ASP A 59 11.64 -23.26 4.42
N THR A 60 10.46 -23.90 4.37
CA THR A 60 9.25 -23.27 3.83
C THR A 60 8.80 -22.07 4.67
N LEU A 61 8.90 -22.17 6.00
CA LEU A 61 8.53 -21.07 6.89
C LEU A 61 9.52 -19.90 6.81
N LEU A 62 10.82 -20.18 6.72
CA LEU A 62 11.84 -19.15 6.56
C LEU A 62 11.74 -18.47 5.18
N ASP A 63 11.42 -19.21 4.11
CA ASP A 63 11.10 -18.63 2.81
C ASP A 63 9.96 -17.60 2.92
N HIS A 64 8.89 -17.98 3.61
CA HIS A 64 7.74 -17.10 3.82
C HIS A 64 8.11 -15.87 4.67
N ILE A 65 8.89 -16.04 5.74
CA ILE A 65 9.31 -14.91 6.59
C ILE A 65 10.12 -13.90 5.79
N ASN A 66 11.17 -14.34 5.08
CA ASN A 66 12.11 -13.45 4.38
C ASN A 66 11.47 -12.79 3.16
N HIS A 67 10.65 -13.52 2.41
CA HIS A 67 10.17 -13.06 1.12
C HIS A 67 8.74 -12.49 1.15
N ASP A 68 7.97 -12.68 2.23
CA ASP A 68 6.60 -12.18 2.34
C ASP A 68 6.37 -11.31 3.58
N VAL A 69 6.68 -11.84 4.78
CA VAL A 69 6.15 -11.25 6.02
C VAL A 69 6.98 -10.06 6.51
N ILE A 70 8.32 -10.15 6.50
CA ILE A 70 9.19 -9.12 7.08
C ILE A 70 9.46 -7.94 6.13
N LEU A 71 9.33 -8.17 4.83
CA LEU A 71 9.78 -7.26 3.78
C LEU A 71 9.14 -5.87 3.88
N GLU A 72 7.85 -5.79 4.14
CA GLU A 72 7.14 -4.51 4.28
C GLU A 72 7.67 -3.69 5.48
N ALA A 73 7.88 -4.35 6.63
CA ALA A 73 8.40 -3.69 7.82
C ALA A 73 9.84 -3.16 7.60
N CYS A 74 10.69 -3.96 6.95
CA CYS A 74 12.05 -3.55 6.59
C CYS A 74 12.04 -2.36 5.61
N ARG A 75 11.22 -2.42 4.56
CA ARG A 75 11.13 -1.32 3.57
C ARG A 75 10.70 -0.02 4.22
N VAL A 76 9.64 -0.05 5.02
CA VAL A 76 9.10 1.17 5.65
C VAL A 76 10.09 1.78 6.63
N ILE A 77 10.73 0.99 7.50
CA ILE A 77 11.59 1.53 8.55
C ILE A 77 12.89 2.17 8.01
N GLN A 78 13.38 1.71 6.86
CA GLN A 78 14.60 2.21 6.23
C GLN A 78 14.41 3.51 5.45
N ARG A 79 13.17 3.99 5.30
CA ARG A 79 12.87 5.25 4.60
C ARG A 79 13.40 6.46 5.36
N ASP A 80 13.98 7.42 4.64
CA ASP A 80 14.55 8.63 5.22
C ASP A 80 13.48 9.60 5.76
N ASP A 81 12.28 9.58 5.19
CA ASP A 81 11.10 10.40 5.52
C ASP A 81 10.13 9.69 6.48
N LEU A 82 10.67 8.90 7.41
CA LEU A 82 9.88 8.10 8.36
C LEU A 82 8.98 8.98 9.24
N THR A 83 7.69 8.68 9.28
CA THR A 83 6.70 9.35 10.14
C THR A 83 6.33 8.53 11.38
N GLN A 84 5.60 9.14 12.32
CA GLN A 84 5.00 8.43 13.47
C GLN A 84 4.00 7.36 13.01
N ALA A 85 3.20 7.64 11.98
CA ALA A 85 2.26 6.68 11.40
C ALA A 85 3.00 5.48 10.79
N ASP A 86 4.09 5.74 10.07
CA ASP A 86 4.94 4.68 9.52
C ASP A 86 5.57 3.83 10.62
N ALA A 87 6.10 4.45 11.68
CA ALA A 87 6.65 3.73 12.83
C ALA A 87 5.60 2.86 13.52
N GLN A 88 4.38 3.37 13.70
CA GLN A 88 3.24 2.62 14.25
C GLN A 88 2.81 1.47 13.34
N ARG A 89 2.88 1.64 12.02
CA ARG A 89 2.62 0.58 11.05
C ARG A 89 3.68 -0.52 11.14
N VAL A 90 4.97 -0.17 11.20
CA VAL A 90 6.07 -1.13 11.39
C VAL A 90 5.88 -1.90 12.70
N TYR A 91 5.55 -1.20 13.79
CA TYR A 91 5.22 -1.81 15.08
C TYR A 91 4.15 -2.90 14.95
N GLN A 92 3.04 -2.60 14.27
CA GLN A 92 1.94 -3.54 14.08
C GLN A 92 2.33 -4.71 13.16
N LYS A 93 3.10 -4.44 12.10
CA LYS A 93 3.55 -5.44 11.13
C LYS A 93 4.57 -6.42 11.71
N LEU A 94 5.29 -6.04 12.76
CA LEU A 94 6.23 -6.95 13.44
C LEU A 94 5.52 -8.07 14.25
N PHE A 95 4.25 -7.93 14.63
CA PHE A 95 3.53 -9.00 15.36
C PHE A 95 3.47 -10.33 14.60
N PRO A 96 2.97 -10.39 13.34
CA PRO A 96 2.96 -11.63 12.57
C PRO A 96 4.37 -12.15 12.28
N VAL A 97 5.36 -11.27 12.06
CA VAL A 97 6.77 -11.67 11.87
C VAL A 97 7.28 -12.41 13.11
N LEU A 98 7.12 -11.82 14.30
CA LEU A 98 7.54 -12.40 15.57
C LEU A 98 6.88 -13.75 15.83
N ALA A 99 5.58 -13.88 15.53
CA ALA A 99 4.86 -15.15 15.64
C ALA A 99 5.43 -16.23 14.69
N CYS A 100 5.75 -15.86 13.45
CA CYS A 100 6.36 -16.80 12.49
C CYS A 100 7.76 -17.22 12.93
N VAL A 101 8.59 -16.26 13.40
CA VAL A 101 9.94 -16.55 13.91
C VAL A 101 9.87 -17.47 15.14
N GLN A 102 8.91 -17.28 16.06
CA GLN A 102 8.69 -18.22 17.17
C GLN A 102 8.33 -19.63 16.70
N GLY A 103 7.52 -19.75 15.64
CA GLY A 103 7.24 -21.02 14.98
C GLY A 103 8.51 -21.67 14.43
N ALA A 104 9.36 -20.88 13.74
CA ALA A 104 10.64 -21.35 13.21
C ALA A 104 11.60 -21.79 14.32
N ILE A 105 11.70 -21.05 15.43
CA ILE A 105 12.47 -21.43 16.63
C ILE A 105 12.05 -22.81 17.13
N LYS A 106 10.73 -23.08 17.21
CA LYS A 106 10.23 -24.40 17.64
C LYS A 106 10.55 -25.52 16.67
N LEU A 107 10.48 -25.28 15.37
CA LEU A 107 10.89 -26.26 14.37
C LEU A 107 12.40 -26.52 14.38
N ALA A 108 13.19 -25.51 14.76
CA ALA A 108 14.64 -25.57 14.84
C ALA A 108 15.18 -26.22 16.12
N GLU A 109 14.34 -26.65 17.06
CA GLU A 109 14.82 -27.16 18.35
C GLU A 109 15.84 -28.30 18.20
N GLY A 110 17.02 -28.11 18.80
CA GLY A 110 18.12 -29.08 18.73
C GLY A 110 18.95 -29.01 17.44
N THR A 111 18.63 -28.13 16.51
CA THR A 111 19.43 -27.83 15.32
C THR A 111 20.41 -26.68 15.58
N VAL A 112 21.32 -26.45 14.64
CA VAL A 112 22.25 -25.31 14.68
C VAL A 112 21.56 -23.96 14.43
N LEU A 113 20.36 -23.96 13.84
CA LEU A 113 19.61 -22.74 13.49
C LEU A 113 18.97 -22.08 14.72
N HIS A 114 18.71 -22.87 15.78
CA HIS A 114 17.93 -22.44 16.93
C HIS A 114 18.46 -21.14 17.55
N THR A 115 19.76 -21.06 17.83
CA THR A 115 20.38 -19.88 18.45
C THR A 115 20.32 -18.65 17.53
N THR A 116 20.53 -18.83 16.22
CA THR A 116 20.45 -17.73 15.26
C THR A 116 19.04 -17.15 15.19
N LEU A 117 18.02 -18.02 15.23
CA LEU A 117 16.62 -17.60 15.23
C LEU A 117 16.21 -16.93 16.55
N GLU A 118 16.70 -17.40 17.71
CA GLU A 118 16.50 -16.73 19.01
C GLU A 118 17.12 -15.32 19.02
N GLU A 119 18.31 -15.15 18.45
CA GLU A 119 18.95 -13.83 18.31
C GLU A 119 18.16 -12.90 17.38
N ALA A 120 17.69 -13.41 16.23
CA ALA A 120 16.84 -12.64 15.33
C ALA A 120 15.53 -12.21 16.01
N PHE A 121 14.89 -13.13 16.75
CA PHE A 121 13.68 -12.84 17.52
C PHE A 121 13.91 -11.74 18.55
N ALA A 122 14.98 -11.84 19.35
CA ALA A 122 15.28 -10.85 20.37
C ALA A 122 15.51 -9.44 19.80
N LEU A 123 16.14 -9.34 18.61
CA LEU A 123 16.34 -8.08 17.91
C LEU A 123 15.02 -7.48 17.40
N LEU A 124 14.15 -8.29 16.81
CA LEU A 124 12.84 -7.85 16.33
C LEU A 124 11.90 -7.45 17.47
N ASP A 125 11.94 -8.18 18.59
CA ASP A 125 11.14 -7.89 19.78
C ASP A 125 11.59 -6.58 20.45
N ALA A 126 12.91 -6.35 20.52
CA ALA A 126 13.47 -5.08 20.98
C ALA A 126 13.09 -3.91 20.05
N ALA A 127 13.18 -4.12 18.73
CA ALA A 127 12.76 -3.13 17.75
C ALA A 127 11.27 -2.81 17.84
N GLN A 128 10.40 -3.82 17.95
CA GLN A 128 8.97 -3.63 18.15
C GLN A 128 8.70 -2.85 19.43
N THR A 129 9.31 -3.24 20.56
CA THR A 129 9.14 -2.52 21.83
C THR A 129 9.57 -1.05 21.74
N ALA A 130 10.65 -0.76 21.02
CA ALA A 130 11.15 0.60 20.83
C ALA A 130 10.30 1.45 19.87
N LEU A 131 9.53 0.81 18.98
CA LEU A 131 8.61 1.47 18.05
C LEU A 131 7.24 1.83 18.69
N ASP A 132 7.03 1.52 19.97
CA ASP A 132 5.83 1.95 20.68
C ASP A 132 5.72 3.49 20.66
N SER A 133 4.54 4.01 20.35
CA SER A 133 4.17 5.44 20.36
C SER A 133 4.53 6.20 21.66
N VAL A 134 4.72 5.48 22.78
CA VAL A 134 5.16 6.09 24.03
C VAL A 134 6.66 6.40 24.08
N ASN A 135 7.45 5.83 23.17
CA ASN A 135 8.88 6.04 23.07
C ASN A 135 9.22 7.43 22.51
N ASP A 136 10.18 8.12 23.14
CA ASP A 136 10.58 9.47 22.75
C ASP A 136 11.21 9.53 21.35
N ALA A 137 11.88 8.47 20.88
CA ALA A 137 12.43 8.42 19.53
C ALA A 137 11.34 8.40 18.45
N VAL A 138 10.23 7.70 18.70
CA VAL A 138 9.07 7.72 17.80
C VAL A 138 8.39 9.08 17.85
N ARG A 139 8.21 9.66 19.04
CA ARG A 139 7.59 10.99 19.21
C ARG A 139 8.39 12.12 18.57
N ALA A 140 9.68 11.94 18.40
CA ALA A 140 10.56 12.88 17.71
C ALA A 140 10.38 12.85 16.18
N LEU A 141 9.77 11.79 15.62
CA LEU A 141 9.45 11.73 14.19
C LEU A 141 8.34 12.74 13.83
N PRO A 142 8.31 13.22 12.58
CA PRO A 142 7.16 13.94 12.05
C PRO A 142 5.87 13.13 12.23
N LYS A 143 4.76 13.78 12.60
CA LYS A 143 3.49 13.07 12.84
C LYS A 143 2.92 12.38 11.60
N GLY A 144 3.36 12.78 10.40
CA GLY A 144 2.56 12.58 9.20
C GLY A 144 1.32 13.49 9.25
N GLY A 145 0.64 13.62 8.13
CA GLY A 145 -0.50 14.53 7.99
C GLY A 145 -0.89 14.64 6.53
N ASP A 146 -2.15 14.98 6.28
CA ASP A 146 -2.77 14.87 4.96
C ASP A 146 -1.94 15.48 3.84
N ALA A 147 -1.35 16.66 4.05
CA ALA A 147 -0.49 17.31 3.07
C ALA A 147 0.87 16.59 2.84
N HIS A 148 1.49 16.04 3.89
CA HIS A 148 2.75 15.31 3.78
C HIS A 148 2.54 13.94 3.13
N ASP A 149 1.47 13.26 3.50
CA ASP A 149 1.12 11.94 2.96
C ASP A 149 0.65 12.06 1.50
N PHE A 150 -0.10 13.12 1.16
CA PHE A 150 -0.42 13.48 -0.22
C PHE A 150 0.85 13.76 -1.03
N GLN A 151 1.75 14.61 -0.54
CA GLN A 151 3.03 14.90 -1.16
C GLN A 151 3.86 13.62 -1.40
N ARG A 152 3.86 12.71 -0.43
CA ARG A 152 4.53 11.41 -0.56
C ARG A 152 3.86 10.53 -1.61
N GLY A 153 2.53 10.49 -1.67
CA GLY A 153 1.79 9.76 -2.69
C GLY A 153 2.14 10.24 -4.09
N ARG A 154 2.22 11.56 -4.24
CA ARG A 154 2.66 12.24 -5.46
C ARG A 154 4.08 11.80 -5.87
N ASP A 155 5.03 11.85 -4.93
CA ASP A 155 6.43 11.51 -5.21
C ASP A 155 6.62 10.02 -5.54
N LEU A 156 5.83 9.11 -4.92
CA LEU A 156 5.78 7.68 -5.27
C LEU A 156 5.30 7.46 -6.70
N ALA A 157 4.25 8.17 -7.14
CA ALA A 157 3.74 8.08 -8.52
C ALA A 157 4.79 8.57 -9.54
N VAL A 158 5.49 9.66 -9.24
CA VAL A 158 6.56 10.19 -10.11
C VAL A 158 7.71 9.19 -10.24
N GLU A 159 8.17 8.58 -9.14
CA GLU A 159 9.24 7.58 -9.17
C GLU A 159 8.82 6.33 -9.97
N MET A 160 7.58 5.86 -9.79
CA MET A 160 7.03 4.77 -10.59
C MET A 160 7.10 5.08 -12.10
N LEU A 161 6.65 6.28 -12.50
CA LEU A 161 6.67 6.72 -13.91
C LEU A 161 8.10 6.80 -14.47
N LYS A 162 9.06 7.28 -13.68
CA LYS A 162 10.49 7.31 -14.05
C LYS A 162 11.05 5.91 -14.31
N GLN A 163 10.77 4.96 -13.41
CA GLN A 163 11.22 3.58 -13.56
C GLN A 163 10.56 2.86 -14.73
N CYS A 164 9.30 3.15 -15.02
CA CYS A 164 8.61 2.67 -16.22
C CYS A 164 9.26 3.18 -17.52
N ARG A 165 9.72 4.44 -17.57
CA ARG A 165 10.44 5.00 -18.74
C ARG A 165 11.87 4.47 -18.88
N GLY A 166 12.54 4.17 -17.76
CA GLY A 166 13.93 3.69 -17.73
C GLY A 166 14.15 2.28 -18.31
N ASN A 167 13.08 1.51 -18.58
CA ASN A 167 13.15 0.21 -19.28
C ASN A 167 12.87 0.41 -20.79
N PRO A 168 13.90 0.54 -21.65
CA PRO A 168 13.72 1.03 -23.01
C PRO A 168 13.30 -0.05 -24.02
N SER A 169 12.79 -1.20 -23.57
CA SER A 169 12.16 -2.12 -24.50
C SER A 169 10.91 -2.78 -23.91
N ALA A 170 9.78 -2.56 -24.58
CA ALA A 170 8.56 -3.34 -24.41
C ALA A 170 8.83 -4.87 -24.47
N GLY A 171 9.93 -5.27 -25.12
CA GLY A 171 10.43 -6.65 -25.19
C GLY A 171 11.10 -7.19 -23.93
N GLU A 172 11.73 -6.36 -23.07
CA GLU A 172 12.27 -6.81 -21.78
C GLU A 172 11.20 -6.89 -20.69
N CYS A 173 10.25 -5.95 -20.67
CA CYS A 173 9.02 -6.10 -19.88
C CYS A 173 8.29 -7.39 -20.27
N GLN A 174 8.10 -7.66 -21.57
CA GLN A 174 7.49 -8.93 -22.03
C GLN A 174 8.33 -10.18 -21.73
N ARG A 175 9.67 -10.12 -21.74
CA ARG A 175 10.52 -11.26 -21.36
C ARG A 175 10.48 -11.55 -19.87
N ARG A 176 10.53 -10.52 -19.02
CA ARG A 176 10.34 -10.65 -17.57
C ARG A 176 8.94 -11.19 -17.22
N ASN A 177 7.93 -10.84 -18.02
CA ASN A 177 6.55 -11.33 -17.87
C ASN A 177 6.32 -12.80 -18.31
N ARG A 178 7.33 -13.50 -18.86
CA ARG A 178 7.16 -14.85 -19.43
C ARG A 178 7.75 -15.99 -18.60
N ASP A 179 8.63 -15.70 -17.63
CA ASP A 179 9.23 -16.72 -16.78
C ASP A 179 8.36 -16.97 -15.53
N ALA A 180 7.61 -18.07 -15.55
CA ALA A 180 6.62 -18.46 -14.54
C ALA A 180 7.21 -18.92 -13.18
N GLY A 181 8.50 -18.67 -12.92
CA GLY A 181 9.21 -19.22 -11.76
C GLY A 181 9.92 -18.22 -10.85
N ALA A 182 10.00 -16.93 -11.23
CA ALA A 182 10.52 -15.88 -10.36
C ALA A 182 9.33 -15.06 -9.85
N ARG A 183 9.20 -14.88 -8.53
CA ARG A 183 8.20 -14.00 -7.93
C ARG A 183 8.25 -12.65 -8.66
N GLN A 184 7.17 -12.32 -9.34
CA GLN A 184 7.01 -11.12 -10.15
C GLN A 184 7.01 -9.93 -9.19
N ILE A 185 8.14 -9.24 -9.02
CA ILE A 185 8.12 -7.92 -8.38
C ILE A 185 7.53 -6.97 -9.43
N ASN A 186 6.20 -6.87 -9.43
CA ASN A 186 5.48 -5.91 -10.23
C ASN A 186 5.84 -4.54 -9.67
N VAL A 187 6.75 -3.82 -10.35
CA VAL A 187 7.21 -2.48 -9.94
C VAL A 187 6.00 -1.60 -9.60
N VAL A 188 4.95 -1.65 -10.43
CA VAL A 188 3.69 -0.94 -10.20
C VAL A 188 2.96 -1.44 -8.95
N GLY A 189 2.94 -2.76 -8.71
CA GLY A 189 2.26 -3.38 -7.57
C GLY A 189 2.81 -2.93 -6.22
N ASP A 190 4.14 -2.79 -6.09
CA ASP A 190 4.76 -2.35 -4.84
C ASP A 190 4.39 -0.88 -4.52
N TYR A 191 4.41 0.01 -5.53
CA TYR A 191 3.98 1.40 -5.37
C TYR A 191 2.47 1.53 -5.09
N PHE A 192 1.64 0.72 -5.76
CA PHE A 192 0.19 0.76 -5.59
C PHE A 192 -0.25 0.25 -4.21
N VAL A 193 0.37 -0.84 -3.72
CA VAL A 193 0.11 -1.37 -2.37
C VAL A 193 0.50 -0.33 -1.31
N GLU A 194 1.59 0.40 -1.51
CA GLU A 194 2.01 1.47 -0.60
C GLU A 194 1.01 2.64 -0.59
N ALA A 195 0.59 3.11 -1.77
CA ALA A 195 -0.35 4.22 -1.92
C ALA A 195 -1.76 3.92 -1.38
N MET A 196 -2.24 2.68 -1.51
CA MET A 196 -3.59 2.27 -1.08
C MET A 196 -3.78 2.17 0.45
N CYS A 197 -2.72 2.32 1.24
CA CYS A 197 -2.78 2.11 2.68
C CYS A 197 -3.35 3.30 3.47
N GLU A 198 -3.24 4.51 2.94
CA GLU A 198 -3.78 5.73 3.55
C GLU A 198 -4.47 6.56 2.47
N GLN A 199 -5.61 7.16 2.81
CA GLN A 199 -6.45 7.87 1.84
C GLN A 199 -5.72 9.07 1.22
N SER A 200 -5.01 9.86 2.03
CA SER A 200 -4.24 11.03 1.59
C SER A 200 -3.06 10.64 0.68
N LEU A 201 -2.37 9.54 0.98
CA LEU A 201 -1.34 8.94 0.10
C LEU A 201 -1.92 8.53 -1.25
N PHE A 202 -3.09 7.88 -1.25
CA PHE A 202 -3.76 7.48 -2.46
C PHE A 202 -4.21 8.68 -3.31
N GLU A 203 -4.74 9.73 -2.68
CA GLU A 203 -5.15 10.98 -3.34
C GLU A 203 -3.96 11.67 -4.02
N GLY A 204 -2.81 11.78 -3.36
CA GLY A 204 -1.61 12.35 -3.98
C GLY A 204 -1.06 11.50 -5.12
N PHE A 205 -1.08 10.17 -4.97
CA PHE A 205 -0.66 9.23 -6.00
C PHE A 205 -1.55 9.28 -7.24
N THR A 206 -2.87 9.33 -7.05
CA THR A 206 -3.86 9.40 -8.13
C THR A 206 -3.88 10.77 -8.81
N ALA A 207 -3.59 11.87 -8.10
CA ALA A 207 -3.49 13.21 -8.68
C ALA A 207 -2.40 13.27 -9.78
N VAL A 208 -1.22 12.68 -9.53
CA VAL A 208 -0.12 12.61 -10.51
C VAL A 208 -0.48 11.73 -11.69
N LEU A 209 -1.04 10.55 -11.43
CA LEU A 209 -1.39 9.63 -12.51
C LEU A 209 -2.50 10.19 -13.40
N SER A 210 -3.47 10.91 -12.82
CA SER A 210 -4.53 11.57 -13.57
C SER A 210 -3.97 12.70 -14.44
N GLY A 211 -2.98 13.47 -13.96
CA GLY A 211 -2.25 14.45 -14.76
C GLY A 211 -1.41 13.81 -15.88
N ALA A 212 -0.84 12.63 -15.65
CA ALA A 212 0.00 11.90 -16.62
C ALA A 212 -0.78 11.22 -17.76
N ILE A 213 -2.08 10.94 -17.57
CA ILE A 213 -2.94 10.30 -18.59
C ILE A 213 -3.68 11.33 -19.47
N GLY A 214 -3.47 12.64 -19.24
CA GLY A 214 -3.99 13.69 -20.11
C GLY A 214 -3.50 13.62 -21.57
N PRO A 215 -4.20 14.24 -22.54
CA PRO A 215 -3.92 14.13 -23.98
C PRO A 215 -2.59 14.75 -24.45
N GLN A 216 -1.76 15.25 -23.54
CA GLN A 216 -0.43 15.78 -23.84
C GLN A 216 0.61 14.83 -23.27
N VAL A 217 1.57 14.42 -24.10
CA VAL A 217 2.78 13.72 -23.65
C VAL A 217 3.56 14.72 -22.79
N LEU A 218 3.36 14.68 -21.48
CA LEU A 218 4.04 15.59 -20.55
C LEU A 218 5.45 15.03 -20.29
N GLU A 219 6.44 15.87 -20.55
CA GLU A 219 7.86 15.63 -20.24
C GLU A 219 8.03 15.49 -18.71
N PRO A 220 8.93 14.63 -18.19
CA PRO A 220 9.10 14.39 -16.75
C PRO A 220 9.43 15.65 -15.95
N GLU A 221 10.09 16.61 -16.60
CA GLU A 221 10.41 17.93 -16.06
C GLU A 221 9.16 18.69 -15.61
N TYR A 222 8.01 18.46 -16.25
CA TYR A 222 6.73 19.05 -15.85
C TYR A 222 6.23 18.52 -14.49
N PHE A 223 6.45 17.24 -14.20
CA PHE A 223 6.03 16.62 -12.94
C PHE A 223 6.96 16.94 -11.77
N GLU A 224 8.21 17.32 -12.05
CA GLU A 224 9.17 17.81 -11.05
C GLU A 224 8.86 19.26 -10.64
N GLU A 225 8.18 20.01 -11.50
CA GLU A 225 7.77 21.41 -11.26
C GLU A 225 6.36 21.55 -10.67
N LEU A 226 5.54 20.49 -10.69
CA LEU A 226 4.21 20.48 -10.08
C LEU A 226 4.32 20.77 -8.57
N THR A 227 3.71 21.85 -8.12
CA THR A 227 3.66 22.22 -6.70
C THR A 227 2.46 21.55 -5.99
N LEU A 228 2.45 21.57 -4.65
CA LEU A 228 1.29 21.09 -3.87
C LEU A 228 0.01 21.86 -4.25
N ALA A 229 0.15 23.15 -4.59
CA ALA A 229 -0.96 23.99 -5.03
C ALA A 229 -1.51 23.58 -6.41
N ASP A 230 -0.65 23.10 -7.31
CA ASP A 230 -1.06 22.64 -8.66
C ASP A 230 -1.78 21.28 -8.66
N THR A 231 -1.76 20.58 -7.52
CA THR A 231 -2.32 19.23 -7.35
C THR A 231 -3.54 19.19 -6.43
N GLN A 232 -3.87 20.29 -5.74
CA GLN A 232 -5.07 20.41 -4.93
C GLN A 232 -6.21 21.08 -5.72
N PRO A 233 -7.48 20.63 -5.55
CA PRO A 233 -8.62 21.32 -6.13
C PRO A 233 -8.85 22.66 -5.41
N GLY A 234 -8.36 23.76 -5.98
CA GLY A 234 -8.54 25.12 -5.47
C GLY A 234 -7.95 26.20 -6.40
N ILE A 235 -8.49 27.42 -6.35
CA ILE A 235 -8.04 28.53 -7.21
C ILE A 235 -6.67 29.03 -6.73
N ALA A 236 -5.62 28.73 -7.48
CA ALA A 236 -4.28 29.23 -7.22
C ALA A 236 -4.21 30.77 -7.33
N GLY A 237 -3.59 31.43 -6.34
CA GLY A 237 -3.21 32.83 -6.43
C GLY A 237 -1.99 33.02 -7.36
N GLU A 238 -1.83 34.23 -7.92
CA GLU A 238 -0.79 34.57 -8.92
C GLU A 238 0.67 34.37 -8.45
N ASP A 239 0.91 34.11 -7.16
CA ASP A 239 2.25 33.90 -6.59
C ASP A 239 2.53 32.46 -6.10
N GLY A 240 1.60 31.52 -6.31
CA GLY A 240 1.78 30.12 -5.93
C GLY A 240 1.71 29.85 -4.42
N THR A 241 1.20 30.80 -3.62
CA THR A 241 0.91 30.57 -2.20
C THR A 241 -0.57 30.28 -1.96
N CYS A 242 -0.86 29.22 -1.22
CA CYS A 242 -2.16 28.99 -0.62
C CYS A 242 -2.27 29.90 0.62
N TRP A 243 -3.32 30.72 0.66
CA TRP A 243 -3.58 31.60 1.80
C TRP A 243 -4.37 30.81 2.84
N ASP A 244 -3.81 30.61 4.03
CA ASP A 244 -4.58 30.15 5.18
C ASP A 244 -5.50 31.29 5.64
N ASP A 245 -6.81 31.04 5.72
CA ASP A 245 -7.87 32.01 6.02
C ASP A 245 -7.79 32.66 7.43
N GLU A 246 -6.76 32.40 8.23
CA GLU A 246 -6.72 32.84 9.64
C GLU A 246 -6.06 34.20 9.90
N ASP A 247 -5.43 34.87 8.92
CA ASP A 247 -4.55 36.03 9.21
C ASP A 247 -4.99 37.40 8.65
N GLN A 248 -6.29 37.70 8.62
CA GLN A 248 -6.77 39.09 8.56
C GLN A 248 -7.96 39.37 9.49
N ALA A 249 -7.64 39.87 10.69
CA ALA A 249 -8.60 40.58 11.52
C ALA A 249 -8.93 41.98 10.95
N ALA A 250 -10.23 42.26 10.88
CA ALA A 250 -10.88 43.58 10.84
C ALA A 250 -11.02 44.28 9.47
N THR A 251 -11.89 43.76 8.60
CA THR A 251 -12.85 44.62 7.89
C THR A 251 -14.18 43.89 7.72
N THR A 252 -15.30 44.59 7.94
CA THR A 252 -16.67 44.07 7.90
C THR A 252 -16.94 43.12 6.72
N ALA A 253 -17.24 41.86 7.02
CA ALA A 253 -17.57 40.83 6.04
C ALA A 253 -18.80 41.21 5.19
N PRO A 254 -18.73 41.12 3.84
CA PRO A 254 -19.88 40.85 3.01
C PRO A 254 -20.35 39.40 3.26
N PRO A 255 -21.62 39.06 3.00
CA PRO A 255 -22.12 37.70 3.23
C PRO A 255 -21.33 36.68 2.39
N GLU A 256 -20.98 35.55 3.02
CA GLU A 256 -20.44 34.36 2.34
C GLU A 256 -21.28 34.03 1.10
N PRO A 257 -20.65 33.81 -0.07
CA PRO A 257 -21.35 33.15 -1.17
C PRO A 257 -21.60 31.69 -0.76
N ALA A 258 -22.84 31.24 -0.90
CA ALA A 258 -23.20 29.83 -0.75
C ALA A 258 -22.28 28.98 -1.64
N GLY A 259 -21.72 27.90 -1.09
CA GLY A 259 -20.89 26.95 -1.83
C GLY A 259 -21.58 26.54 -3.12
N THR A 260 -20.94 26.83 -4.25
CA THR A 260 -21.42 26.44 -5.57
C THR A 260 -21.49 24.93 -5.63
N ALA A 261 -22.69 24.36 -5.78
CA ALA A 261 -22.88 22.94 -6.05
C ALA A 261 -21.98 22.53 -7.24
N ALA A 262 -21.25 21.42 -7.10
CA ALA A 262 -20.37 20.91 -8.14
C ALA A 262 -21.14 20.73 -9.46
N ASP A 263 -20.51 21.08 -10.58
CA ASP A 263 -21.13 20.98 -11.90
C ASP A 263 -21.50 19.51 -12.20
N PRO A 264 -22.75 19.21 -12.63
CA PRO A 264 -23.16 17.85 -12.93
C PRO A 264 -22.27 17.16 -13.97
N GLY A 265 -21.71 17.91 -14.92
CA GLY A 265 -20.79 17.37 -15.92
C GLY A 265 -19.48 16.87 -15.32
N GLU A 266 -18.92 17.60 -14.37
CA GLU A 266 -17.71 17.19 -13.63
C GLU A 266 -17.93 15.88 -12.85
N ARG A 267 -19.09 15.75 -12.21
CA ARG A 267 -19.48 14.52 -11.50
C ARG A 267 -19.71 13.34 -12.44
N ILE A 268 -20.32 13.55 -13.61
CA ILE A 268 -20.47 12.50 -14.63
C ILE A 268 -19.11 12.01 -15.13
N PHE A 269 -18.16 12.93 -15.34
CA PHE A 269 -16.79 12.58 -15.73
C PHE A 269 -16.06 11.79 -14.63
N GLU A 270 -16.19 12.20 -13.36
CA GLU A 270 -15.62 11.49 -12.21
C GLU A 270 -16.17 10.06 -12.11
N ALA A 271 -17.48 9.88 -12.27
CA ALA A 271 -18.10 8.56 -12.31
C ALA A 271 -17.57 7.72 -13.49
N TYR A 272 -17.42 8.32 -14.68
CA TYR A 272 -16.87 7.66 -15.87
C TYR A 272 -15.46 7.15 -15.65
N TRP A 273 -14.57 8.02 -15.14
CA TRP A 273 -13.18 7.69 -14.90
C TRP A 273 -13.05 6.56 -13.88
N THR A 274 -13.72 6.69 -12.74
CA THR A 274 -13.70 5.68 -11.66
C THR A 274 -14.23 4.33 -12.14
N TRP A 275 -15.29 4.32 -12.96
CA TRP A 275 -15.85 3.11 -13.54
C TRP A 275 -14.91 2.44 -14.56
N SER A 276 -14.23 3.24 -15.40
CA SER A 276 -13.26 2.75 -16.38
C SER A 276 -12.11 2.02 -15.71
N CYS A 277 -11.50 2.63 -14.68
CA CYS A 277 -10.41 2.05 -13.91
C CYS A 277 -10.81 0.70 -13.26
N ALA A 278 -11.99 0.64 -12.66
CA ALA A 278 -12.51 -0.60 -12.05
C ALA A 278 -12.76 -1.70 -13.10
N THR A 279 -13.18 -1.32 -14.31
CA THR A 279 -13.42 -2.26 -15.42
C THR A 279 -12.12 -2.85 -15.96
N GLU A 280 -11.04 -2.08 -16.05
CA GLU A 280 -9.72 -2.57 -16.47
C GLU A 280 -9.12 -3.59 -15.48
N ILE A 281 -9.27 -3.32 -14.18
CA ILE A 281 -8.83 -4.25 -13.12
C ILE A 281 -9.62 -5.57 -13.24
N LEU A 282 -10.93 -5.48 -13.46
CA LEU A 282 -11.79 -6.65 -13.63
C LEU A 282 -11.47 -7.44 -14.92
N ASP A 283 -11.12 -6.77 -16.03
CA ASP A 283 -10.72 -7.43 -17.29
C ASP A 283 -9.45 -8.27 -17.10
N HIS A 284 -8.42 -7.65 -16.50
CA HIS A 284 -7.18 -8.35 -16.18
C HIS A 284 -7.42 -9.53 -15.24
N TYR A 285 -8.33 -9.40 -14.26
CA TYR A 285 -8.65 -10.48 -13.34
C TYR A 285 -9.44 -11.62 -14.02
N ALA A 286 -10.52 -11.31 -14.74
CA ALA A 286 -11.39 -12.29 -15.40
C ALA A 286 -10.63 -13.14 -16.43
N ALA A 287 -9.68 -12.53 -17.16
CA ALA A 287 -8.80 -13.23 -18.08
C ALA A 287 -7.95 -14.33 -17.41
N ASN A 288 -7.65 -14.18 -16.12
CA ASN A 288 -6.80 -15.08 -15.35
C ASN A 288 -7.58 -16.07 -14.48
N SER A 289 -8.76 -15.69 -13.96
CA SER A 289 -9.56 -16.56 -13.08
C SER A 289 -10.27 -17.69 -13.83
N GLY A 290 -10.62 -17.47 -15.10
CA GLY A 290 -11.39 -18.43 -15.90
C GLY A 290 -12.83 -18.64 -15.40
N SER A 291 -13.30 -17.82 -14.45
CA SER A 291 -14.64 -17.90 -13.87
C SER A 291 -15.67 -17.29 -14.80
N ALA A 292 -16.70 -18.07 -15.15
CA ALA A 292 -17.82 -17.57 -15.95
C ALA A 292 -18.57 -16.41 -15.28
N LEU A 293 -18.53 -16.32 -13.94
CA LEU A 293 -19.17 -15.25 -13.18
C LEU A 293 -18.40 -13.94 -13.31
N ASP A 294 -17.07 -13.99 -13.32
CA ASP A 294 -16.21 -12.80 -13.46
C ASP A 294 -16.29 -12.23 -14.89
N PHE A 295 -16.36 -13.10 -15.90
CA PHE A 295 -16.63 -12.67 -17.29
C PHE A 295 -18.00 -12.02 -17.44
N ALA A 296 -19.04 -12.54 -16.76
CA ALA A 296 -20.35 -11.93 -16.77
C ALA A 296 -20.36 -10.55 -16.07
N ALA A 297 -19.60 -10.40 -14.98
CA ALA A 297 -19.41 -9.11 -14.31
C ALA A 297 -18.70 -8.10 -15.23
N LEU A 298 -17.67 -8.55 -15.96
CA LEU A 298 -16.93 -7.74 -16.92
C LEU A 298 -17.81 -7.27 -18.09
N GLU A 299 -18.58 -8.15 -18.70
CA GLU A 299 -19.49 -7.78 -19.81
C GLU A 299 -20.51 -6.72 -19.37
N LEU A 300 -21.04 -6.83 -18.16
CA LEU A 300 -21.95 -5.83 -17.59
C LEU A 300 -21.24 -4.51 -17.29
N ALA A 301 -20.01 -4.55 -16.76
CA ALA A 301 -19.21 -3.35 -16.51
C ALA A 301 -18.87 -2.60 -17.81
N GLN A 302 -18.46 -3.31 -18.87
CA GLN A 302 -18.22 -2.73 -20.19
C GLN A 302 -19.51 -2.16 -20.82
N GLY A 303 -20.64 -2.85 -20.63
CA GLY A 303 -21.95 -2.37 -21.06
C GLY A 303 -22.36 -1.07 -20.36
N ALA A 304 -22.11 -0.97 -19.05
CA ALA A 304 -22.34 0.24 -18.26
C ALA A 304 -21.40 1.38 -18.69
N LEU A 305 -20.11 1.11 -18.91
CA LEU A 305 -19.13 2.09 -19.38
C LEU A 305 -19.54 2.71 -20.72
N LYS A 306 -20.05 1.90 -21.65
CA LYS A 306 -20.56 2.39 -22.93
C LYS A 306 -21.74 3.35 -22.76
N LYS A 307 -22.65 3.07 -21.84
CA LYS A 307 -23.79 3.96 -21.56
C LYS A 307 -23.36 5.24 -20.85
N LEU A 308 -22.40 5.13 -19.93
CA LEU A 308 -21.82 6.26 -19.23
C LEU A 308 -21.06 7.20 -20.17
N SER A 309 -20.32 6.65 -21.15
CA SER A 309 -19.68 7.44 -22.21
C SER A 309 -20.69 8.18 -23.10
N ALA A 310 -21.93 7.69 -23.20
CA ALA A 310 -23.00 8.36 -23.92
C ALA A 310 -23.72 9.41 -23.05
N ALA A 311 -23.59 9.33 -21.72
CA ALA A 311 -24.19 10.28 -20.78
C ALA A 311 -23.44 11.62 -20.68
N ASP A 312 -22.27 11.73 -21.32
CA ASP A 312 -21.47 12.97 -21.47
C ASP A 312 -22.25 14.13 -22.12
N ASP A 313 -23.34 13.81 -22.84
CA ASP A 313 -24.29 14.79 -23.38
C ASP A 313 -25.20 15.44 -22.30
N ASN A 314 -24.92 15.24 -21.00
CA ASN A 314 -25.62 15.82 -19.83
C ASN A 314 -27.14 15.65 -19.82
N THR A 315 -27.65 14.62 -20.49
CA THR A 315 -29.09 14.34 -20.51
C THR A 315 -29.43 13.42 -19.34
N LYS A 316 -30.32 13.87 -18.45
CA LYS A 316 -30.82 13.09 -17.31
C LYS A 316 -31.22 11.66 -17.67
N ALA A 317 -31.94 11.49 -18.78
CA ALA A 317 -32.37 10.17 -19.26
C ALA A 317 -31.20 9.21 -19.54
N LEU A 318 -30.06 9.71 -20.05
CA LEU A 318 -28.86 8.92 -20.29
C LEU A 318 -28.13 8.59 -19.00
N CYS A 319 -28.13 9.52 -18.02
CA CYS A 319 -27.58 9.28 -16.70
C CYS A 319 -28.38 8.23 -15.92
N GLU A 320 -29.72 8.28 -15.97
CA GLU A 320 -30.61 7.26 -15.40
C GLU A 320 -30.38 5.88 -16.05
N GLU A 321 -30.20 5.84 -17.37
CA GLU A 321 -29.92 4.59 -18.09
C GLU A 321 -28.54 4.01 -17.73
N ALA A 322 -27.54 4.87 -17.58
CA ALA A 322 -26.19 4.49 -17.14
C ALA A 322 -26.19 4.01 -15.69
N SER A 323 -26.85 4.73 -14.77
CA SER A 323 -27.00 4.34 -13.36
C SER A 323 -27.69 2.97 -13.22
N GLY A 324 -28.76 2.70 -13.98
CA GLY A 324 -29.40 1.39 -13.99
C GLY A 324 -28.49 0.25 -14.46
N ALA A 325 -27.64 0.51 -15.46
CA ALA A 325 -26.66 -0.47 -15.92
C ALA A 325 -25.52 -0.69 -14.91
N MET A 326 -25.04 0.39 -14.29
CA MET A 326 -24.03 0.35 -13.24
C MET A 326 -24.52 -0.41 -12.00
N SER A 327 -25.77 -0.17 -11.57
CA SER A 327 -26.40 -0.89 -10.47
C SER A 327 -26.45 -2.40 -10.72
N SER A 328 -26.73 -2.81 -11.97
CA SER A 328 -26.73 -4.22 -12.37
C SER A 328 -25.34 -4.83 -12.30
N ALA A 329 -24.31 -4.11 -12.74
CA ALA A 329 -22.91 -4.56 -12.66
C ALA A 329 -22.41 -4.65 -11.21
N VAL A 330 -22.75 -3.67 -10.34
CA VAL A 330 -22.46 -3.71 -8.90
C VAL A 330 -23.06 -4.94 -8.24
N ALA A 331 -24.32 -5.28 -8.56
CA ALA A 331 -24.99 -6.45 -7.99
C ALA A 331 -24.27 -7.75 -8.35
N VAL A 332 -23.79 -7.88 -9.59
CA VAL A 332 -23.03 -9.06 -10.03
C VAL A 332 -21.63 -9.09 -9.40
N ALA A 333 -20.92 -7.96 -9.35
CA ALA A 333 -19.63 -7.86 -8.66
C ALA A 333 -19.73 -8.22 -7.18
N ARG A 334 -20.83 -7.83 -6.51
CA ARG A 334 -21.14 -8.24 -5.13
C ARG A 334 -21.28 -9.75 -5.03
N ALA A 335 -22.06 -10.38 -5.91
CA ALA A 335 -22.19 -11.84 -5.94
C ALA A 335 -20.84 -12.54 -6.19
N CYS A 336 -19.98 -12.01 -7.08
CA CYS A 336 -18.63 -12.53 -7.30
C CYS A 336 -17.80 -12.51 -6.01
N SER A 337 -17.82 -11.37 -5.30
CA SER A 337 -17.07 -11.19 -4.05
C SER A 337 -17.57 -12.11 -2.91
N GLU A 338 -18.86 -12.46 -2.90
CA GLU A 338 -19.47 -13.32 -1.86
C GLU A 338 -19.29 -14.82 -2.13
N VAL A 339 -19.16 -15.21 -3.41
CA VAL A 339 -18.94 -16.62 -3.80
C VAL A 339 -17.49 -17.06 -3.56
N SER A 340 -16.55 -16.14 -3.43
CA SER A 340 -15.19 -16.47 -3.02
C SER A 340 -15.19 -17.00 -1.58
N ASN A 341 -15.05 -18.32 -1.44
CA ASN A 341 -15.13 -19.02 -0.14
C ASN A 341 -13.95 -18.72 0.79
N ASP A 342 -12.93 -18.03 0.30
CA ASP A 342 -11.75 -17.65 1.07
C ASP A 342 -11.67 -16.12 1.15
N ALA A 343 -12.29 -15.56 2.19
CA ALA A 343 -12.30 -14.12 2.45
C ALA A 343 -10.90 -13.50 2.66
N GLY A 344 -9.86 -14.32 2.85
CA GLY A 344 -8.47 -13.88 2.94
C GLY A 344 -7.68 -14.04 1.64
N SER A 345 -8.27 -14.68 0.61
CA SER A 345 -7.60 -14.84 -0.68
C SER A 345 -7.36 -13.49 -1.35
N HIS A 346 -6.23 -13.38 -2.05
CA HIS A 346 -5.90 -12.22 -2.89
C HIS A 346 -7.02 -11.92 -3.90
N GLU A 347 -7.66 -12.97 -4.41
CA GLU A 347 -8.80 -12.91 -5.32
C GLU A 347 -10.03 -12.24 -4.68
N ALA A 348 -10.39 -12.62 -3.45
CA ALA A 348 -11.50 -12.00 -2.73
C ALA A 348 -11.24 -10.51 -2.45
N LEU A 349 -9.99 -10.13 -2.18
CA LEU A 349 -9.60 -8.74 -1.94
C LEU A 349 -9.69 -7.90 -3.22
N ILE A 350 -9.24 -8.42 -4.37
CA ILE A 350 -9.36 -7.74 -5.67
C ILE A 350 -10.84 -7.51 -6.01
N LEU A 351 -11.68 -8.55 -5.92
CA LEU A 351 -13.10 -8.44 -6.21
C LEU A 351 -13.83 -7.49 -5.25
N ALA A 352 -13.45 -7.47 -3.97
CA ALA A 352 -13.98 -6.51 -3.00
C ALA A 352 -13.56 -5.06 -3.32
N GLY A 353 -12.33 -4.85 -3.81
CA GLY A 353 -11.85 -3.54 -4.27
C GLY A 353 -12.59 -3.03 -5.50
N VAL A 354 -12.70 -3.86 -6.54
CA VAL A 354 -13.48 -3.55 -7.76
C VAL A 354 -14.92 -3.21 -7.43
N ARG A 355 -15.56 -3.98 -6.53
CA ARG A 355 -16.92 -3.70 -6.07
C ARG A 355 -17.06 -2.31 -5.44
N LYS A 356 -16.14 -1.93 -4.54
CA LYS A 356 -16.17 -0.61 -3.90
C LYS A 356 -16.03 0.53 -4.91
N LEU A 357 -15.14 0.41 -5.88
CA LEU A 357 -14.97 1.41 -6.93
C LEU A 357 -16.24 1.57 -7.78
N PHE A 358 -16.91 0.46 -8.12
CA PHE A 358 -18.21 0.53 -8.80
C PHE A 358 -19.30 1.18 -7.94
N GLU A 359 -19.36 0.89 -6.63
CA GLU A 359 -20.31 1.51 -5.70
C GLU A 359 -20.08 3.04 -5.58
N MET A 360 -18.82 3.47 -5.54
CA MET A 360 -18.45 4.90 -5.51
C MET A 360 -18.86 5.61 -6.80
N ALA A 361 -18.49 5.07 -7.95
CA ALA A 361 -18.84 5.64 -9.26
C ALA A 361 -20.37 5.76 -9.44
N LEU A 362 -21.13 4.75 -8.99
CA LEU A 362 -22.60 4.78 -9.03
C LEU A 362 -23.16 5.91 -8.14
N SER A 363 -22.66 6.06 -6.92
CA SER A 363 -23.09 7.13 -6.01
C SER A 363 -22.87 8.52 -6.63
N VAL A 364 -21.71 8.73 -7.24
CA VAL A 364 -21.36 9.99 -7.88
C VAL A 364 -22.28 10.28 -9.09
N LEU A 365 -22.62 9.27 -9.88
CA LEU A 365 -23.56 9.43 -10.99
C LEU A 365 -24.99 9.72 -10.51
N ASP A 366 -25.44 9.08 -9.42
CA ASP A 366 -26.75 9.32 -8.83
C ASP A 366 -26.86 10.77 -8.31
N GLU A 367 -25.80 11.30 -7.69
CA GLU A 367 -25.70 12.71 -7.29
C GLU A 367 -25.82 13.65 -8.50
N ALA A 368 -25.09 13.36 -9.58
CA ALA A 368 -25.16 14.15 -10.81
C ALA A 368 -26.56 14.12 -11.44
N THR A 369 -27.21 12.95 -11.43
CA THR A 369 -28.57 12.75 -11.97
C THR A 369 -29.60 13.56 -11.19
N LEU A 370 -29.48 13.61 -9.85
CA LEU A 370 -30.33 14.45 -9.00
C LEU A 370 -30.12 15.93 -9.29
N ALA A 371 -28.87 16.38 -9.42
CA ALA A 371 -28.56 17.77 -9.73
C ALA A 371 -29.09 18.18 -11.13
N LEU A 372 -29.07 17.28 -12.11
CA LEU A 372 -29.70 17.51 -13.42
C LEU A 372 -31.23 17.64 -13.30
N ALA A 373 -31.87 16.84 -12.44
CA ALA A 373 -33.32 16.89 -12.22
C ALA A 373 -33.77 18.18 -11.54
N GLU A 374 -32.96 18.75 -10.65
CA GLU A 374 -33.25 20.04 -9.99
C GLU A 374 -33.13 21.24 -10.95
N ASN A 375 -32.37 21.09 -12.03
CA ASN A 375 -32.15 22.12 -13.04
C ASN A 375 -33.14 22.05 -14.22
N GLU A 376 -34.01 21.03 -14.29
CA GLU A 376 -35.09 20.99 -15.28
C GLU A 376 -36.14 22.07 -14.95
N PRO A 377 -36.42 23.02 -15.86
CA PRO A 377 -37.46 24.01 -15.63
C PRO A 377 -38.81 23.29 -15.48
N ASN A 378 -39.50 23.53 -14.36
CA ASN A 378 -40.88 23.06 -14.16
C ASN A 378 -41.78 23.64 -15.27
N GLU A 379 -42.06 22.84 -16.30
CA GLU A 379 -43.04 23.14 -17.36
C GLU A 379 -44.49 22.94 -16.90
#